data_AF-H2FW82-F1
#
_entry.id   AF-H2FW82-F1
#
_cell.length_a   1.000
_cell.length_b   1.000
_cell.length_c   1.000
_cell.angle_alpha   90.00
_cell.angle_beta   90.00
_cell.angle_gamma   90.00
#
_symmetry.space_group_name_H-M   'P 1'
#
loop_
_entity.id
_entity.type
_entity.pdbx_description
1 polymer ?
#
loop_
_entity_poly.entity_id
_entity_poly.type
_entity_poly.pdbx_seq_one_letter_code
_entity_poly.pdbx_strand_id
1 'polypeptide(L)'
;MYEVQLKERIAGYSVSAAKEGEKVQVQVSGATSTEDGDLHLKYLNGFPQTILSMLEEDFQPSDIKTMVVLISKDLKAKVYINEVEVYGLAFVKAKKVEKGQTLRKDDISGFERIQLSGIEFSEDQAYLCILSLGWDKAYIFDFSPLDDQLDRKIEYDVEKLLGSYLSYLSFGSIHKISASAWDGILRQNWFPFYALNFSTVESIVSYAKSDWNIDELVNKIESDAVFYIEERKPIWDSDENLSPFICFLEAALSRHKADDFVSSSSIIYPKIEALNN
;
A
#
# COMPACT_ATOMS: atom_id res chain seq x y z
N MET A 1 21.08 4.60 16.35
CA MET A 1 21.74 4.00 15.17
C MET A 1 22.89 3.17 15.66
N TYR A 2 22.95 1.91 15.23
CA TYR A 2 23.99 0.95 15.60
C TYR A 2 24.80 0.57 14.37
N GLU A 3 26.07 0.21 14.58
CA GLU A 3 26.93 -0.33 13.55
C GLU A 3 27.33 -1.76 13.93
N VAL A 4 27.18 -2.69 13.00
CA VAL A 4 27.58 -4.10 13.18
C VAL A 4 28.39 -4.59 11.99
N GLN A 5 29.26 -5.57 12.23
CA GLN A 5 30.07 -6.22 11.19
C GLN A 5 29.57 -7.65 11.00
N LEU A 6 29.01 -7.95 9.82
CA LEU A 6 28.55 -9.30 9.50
C LEU A 6 29.77 -10.23 9.35
N LYS A 7 29.62 -11.45 9.86
CA LYS A 7 30.64 -12.50 9.76
C LYS A 7 30.67 -13.16 8.38
N GLU A 8 29.52 -13.19 7.71
CA GLU A 8 29.30 -13.88 6.44
C GLU A 8 28.42 -13.05 5.53
N ARG A 9 28.57 -13.27 4.21
CA ARG A 9 27.68 -12.68 3.20
C ARG A 9 26.33 -13.37 3.21
N ILE A 10 25.28 -12.57 3.08
CA ILE A 10 23.91 -13.08 2.97
C ILE A 10 23.57 -13.20 1.50
N ALA A 11 23.21 -14.41 1.08
CA ALA A 11 22.72 -14.67 -0.27
C ALA A 11 21.20 -14.42 -0.39
N GLY A 12 20.47 -14.46 0.73
CA GLY A 12 19.01 -14.33 0.80
C GLY A 12 18.35 -15.53 1.47
N TYR A 13 17.08 -15.76 1.15
CA TYR A 13 16.29 -16.82 1.76
C TYR A 13 16.15 -18.02 0.84
N SER A 14 16.37 -19.22 1.40
CA SER A 14 16.10 -20.45 0.65
C SER A 14 14.60 -20.61 0.38
N VAL A 15 14.24 -20.80 -0.90
CA VAL A 15 12.83 -20.99 -1.32
C VAL A 15 12.33 -22.42 -1.09
N SER A 16 13.24 -23.37 -0.87
CA SER A 16 12.90 -24.78 -0.62
C SER A 16 13.88 -25.43 0.37
N ALA A 17 13.52 -26.59 0.89
CA ALA A 17 14.45 -27.43 1.63
C ALA A 17 15.40 -28.13 0.66
N ALA A 18 16.66 -28.31 1.07
CA ALA A 18 17.67 -29.02 0.30
C ALA A 18 18.51 -29.89 1.25
N LYS A 19 18.96 -31.04 0.76
CA LYS A 19 19.95 -31.87 1.46
C LYS A 19 21.35 -31.38 1.18
N GLU A 20 22.30 -31.86 1.98
CA GLU A 20 23.72 -31.61 1.74
C GLU A 20 24.12 -32.02 0.31
N GLY A 21 24.80 -31.11 -0.40
CA GLY A 21 25.23 -31.29 -1.79
C GLY A 21 24.16 -30.98 -2.85
N GLU A 22 22.90 -30.76 -2.47
CA GLU A 22 21.87 -30.34 -3.41
C GLU A 22 21.95 -28.83 -3.70
N LYS A 23 21.57 -28.44 -4.91
CA LYS A 23 21.43 -27.04 -5.29
C LYS A 23 20.06 -26.53 -4.85
N VAL A 24 20.02 -25.33 -4.30
CA VAL A 24 18.78 -24.67 -3.89
C VAL A 24 18.65 -23.31 -4.55
N GLN A 25 17.41 -22.92 -4.86
CA GLN A 25 17.11 -21.57 -5.29
C GLN A 25 17.05 -20.64 -4.06
N VAL A 26 17.64 -19.47 -4.20
CA VAL A 26 17.69 -18.45 -3.16
C VAL A 26 16.95 -17.22 -3.64
N GLN A 27 15.98 -16.76 -2.85
CA GLN A 27 15.32 -15.49 -3.02
C GLN A 27 16.22 -14.39 -2.45
N VAL A 28 16.84 -13.63 -3.35
CA VAL A 28 17.80 -12.58 -3.02
C VAL A 28 17.11 -11.27 -2.65
N SER A 29 15.93 -11.01 -3.21
CA SER A 29 15.10 -9.85 -2.93
C SER A 29 13.62 -10.21 -2.88
N GLY A 30 12.84 -9.39 -2.19
CA GLY A 30 11.40 -9.52 -2.14
C GLY A 30 10.79 -8.85 -0.93
N ALA A 31 9.54 -9.18 -0.67
CA ALA A 31 8.85 -8.77 0.53
C ALA A 31 7.86 -9.81 1.00
N THR A 32 7.48 -9.70 2.26
CA THR A 32 6.40 -10.45 2.89
C THR A 32 5.64 -9.53 3.83
N SER A 33 4.41 -9.87 4.14
CA SER A 33 3.58 -9.22 5.13
C SER A 33 2.98 -10.23 6.09
N THR A 34 2.33 -9.77 7.16
CA THR A 34 1.57 -10.62 8.10
C THR A 34 0.66 -11.64 7.40
N GLU A 35 0.20 -11.35 6.19
CA GLU A 35 -0.68 -12.23 5.40
C GLU A 35 0.00 -13.48 4.85
N ASP A 36 1.31 -13.42 4.64
CA ASP A 36 2.10 -14.56 4.19
C ASP A 36 2.32 -15.58 5.33
N GLY A 37 1.78 -15.31 6.53
CA GLY A 37 1.71 -16.22 7.66
C GLY A 37 3.07 -16.78 8.04
N ASP A 38 3.20 -18.10 7.97
CA ASP A 38 4.43 -18.82 8.33
C ASP A 38 5.66 -18.37 7.51
N LEU A 39 5.47 -17.96 6.25
CA LEU A 39 6.58 -17.46 5.44
C LEU A 39 7.11 -16.14 6.00
N HIS A 40 6.21 -15.23 6.39
CA HIS A 40 6.59 -13.96 7.01
C HIS A 40 7.31 -14.18 8.34
N LEU A 41 6.77 -15.07 9.18
CA LEU A 41 7.40 -15.43 10.45
C LEU A 41 8.78 -16.08 10.25
N LYS A 42 8.92 -16.97 9.26
CA LYS A 42 10.22 -17.56 8.88
C LYS A 42 11.24 -16.48 8.53
N TYR A 43 10.83 -15.45 7.79
CA TYR A 43 11.72 -14.38 7.36
C TYR A 43 12.08 -13.45 8.52
N LEU A 44 11.11 -13.05 9.34
CA LEU A 44 11.36 -12.22 10.53
C LEU A 44 12.26 -12.92 11.56
N ASN A 45 12.05 -14.23 11.79
CA ASN A 45 12.89 -15.04 12.66
C ASN A 45 14.25 -15.41 12.04
N GLY A 46 14.46 -15.05 10.77
CA GLY A 46 15.71 -15.26 10.06
C GLY A 46 16.67 -14.10 10.27
N PHE A 47 16.96 -13.37 9.19
CA PHE A 47 18.04 -12.39 9.20
C PHE A 47 17.83 -11.19 10.15
N PRO A 48 16.60 -10.63 10.33
CA PRO A 48 16.37 -9.62 11.35
C PRO A 48 16.79 -10.10 12.75
N GLN A 49 16.42 -11.33 13.14
CA GLN A 49 16.83 -11.90 14.43
C GLN A 49 18.35 -12.04 14.56
N THR A 50 19.05 -12.41 13.48
CA THR A 50 20.52 -12.41 13.45
C THR A 50 21.07 -11.01 13.74
N ILE A 51 20.55 -9.97 13.10
CA ILE A 51 20.97 -8.59 13.37
C ILE A 51 20.74 -8.21 14.82
N LEU A 52 19.55 -8.49 15.38
CA LEU A 52 19.26 -8.19 16.79
C LEU A 52 20.24 -8.88 17.74
N SER A 53 20.61 -10.13 17.46
CA SER A 53 21.58 -10.88 18.27
C SER A 53 23.01 -10.32 18.24
N MET A 54 23.32 -9.45 17.26
CA MET A 54 24.61 -8.79 17.14
C MET A 54 24.67 -7.44 17.86
N LEU A 55 23.53 -6.93 18.34
CA LEU A 55 23.46 -5.68 19.09
C LEU A 55 23.75 -5.95 20.56
N GLU A 56 24.34 -4.96 21.23
CA GLU A 56 24.57 -5.02 22.68
C GLU A 56 23.28 -4.82 23.49
N GLU A 57 22.32 -4.10 22.91
CA GLU A 57 21.02 -3.84 23.49
C GLU A 57 20.04 -4.97 23.18
N ASP A 58 19.30 -5.41 24.20
CA ASP A 58 18.29 -6.46 24.06
C ASP A 58 16.97 -5.88 23.54
N PHE A 59 16.67 -6.16 22.27
CA PHE A 59 15.42 -5.79 21.64
C PHE A 59 14.47 -6.97 21.57
N GLN A 60 13.29 -6.83 22.19
CA GLN A 60 12.23 -7.79 21.98
C GLN A 60 11.62 -7.62 20.58
N PRO A 61 11.49 -8.69 19.77
CA PRO A 61 10.92 -8.58 18.42
C PRO A 61 9.52 -7.95 18.36
N SER A 62 8.73 -8.09 19.44
CA SER A 62 7.42 -7.46 19.60
C SER A 62 7.49 -5.93 19.58
N ASP A 63 8.59 -5.35 20.04
CA ASP A 63 8.73 -3.92 20.25
C ASP A 63 9.23 -3.22 18.99
N ILE A 64 9.67 -3.97 17.98
CA ILE A 64 10.16 -3.44 16.70
C ILE A 64 8.97 -2.96 15.87
N LYS A 65 8.78 -1.64 15.84
CA LYS A 65 7.86 -0.94 14.95
C LYS A 65 8.51 -0.66 13.61
N THR A 66 9.75 -0.20 13.64
CA THR A 66 10.53 0.15 12.47
C THR A 66 11.93 -0.42 12.61
N MET A 67 12.42 -1.11 11.59
CA MET A 67 13.82 -1.55 11.52
C MET A 67 14.34 -1.33 10.12
N VAL A 68 15.49 -0.68 9.98
CA VAL A 68 16.17 -0.55 8.69
C VAL A 68 17.60 -1.02 8.87
N VAL A 69 18.07 -1.86 7.96
CA VAL A 69 19.47 -2.27 7.90
C VAL A 69 19.98 -1.95 6.52
N LEU A 70 21.09 -1.22 6.44
CA LEU A 70 21.83 -0.94 5.21
C LEU A 70 23.17 -1.64 5.30
N ILE A 71 23.54 -2.44 4.30
CA ILE A 71 24.70 -3.33 4.32
C ILE A 71 25.59 -3.00 3.12
N SER A 72 26.84 -2.61 3.38
CA SER A 72 27.84 -2.40 2.36
C SER A 72 28.55 -3.70 1.95
N LYS A 73 29.24 -3.68 0.80
CA LYS A 73 30.00 -4.83 0.28
C LYS A 73 31.11 -5.33 1.20
N ASP A 74 31.63 -4.47 2.09
CA ASP A 74 32.59 -4.83 3.15
C ASP A 74 31.92 -5.45 4.40
N LEU A 75 30.63 -5.78 4.31
CA LEU A 75 29.83 -6.42 5.36
C LEU A 75 29.61 -5.57 6.61
N LYS A 76 29.91 -4.27 6.56
CA LYS A 76 29.44 -3.34 7.58
C LYS A 76 27.97 -3.05 7.37
N ALA A 77 27.23 -3.03 8.47
CA ALA A 77 25.81 -2.74 8.46
C ALA A 77 25.48 -1.60 9.42
N LYS A 78 24.68 -0.65 8.95
CA LYS A 78 24.03 0.37 9.77
C LYS A 78 22.63 -0.09 10.09
N VAL A 79 22.28 -0.09 11.37
CA VAL A 79 21.02 -0.61 11.90
C VAL A 79 20.29 0.51 12.60
N TYR A 80 19.05 0.76 12.18
CA TYR A 80 18.14 1.74 12.76
C TYR A 80 16.93 1.01 13.32
N ILE A 81 16.62 1.16 14.60
CA ILE A 81 15.48 0.51 15.25
C ILE A 81 14.66 1.56 15.99
N ASN A 82 13.37 1.67 15.65
CA ASN A 82 12.38 2.53 16.32
C ASN A 82 12.73 4.03 16.46
N GLU A 83 13.79 4.50 15.80
CA GLU A 83 14.32 5.86 15.91
C GLU A 83 14.07 6.71 14.65
N VAL A 84 13.47 6.10 13.64
CA VAL A 84 13.29 6.70 12.32
C VAL A 84 11.90 7.29 12.21
N GLU A 85 11.83 8.60 11.95
CA GLU A 85 10.58 9.24 11.58
C GLU A 85 10.19 8.81 10.16
N VAL A 86 8.93 8.42 9.99
CA VAL A 86 8.38 7.91 8.73
C VAL A 86 7.51 9.01 8.11
N TYR A 87 7.87 9.44 6.91
CA TYR A 87 7.15 10.44 6.14
C TYR A 87 6.53 9.80 4.90
N GLY A 88 5.24 10.05 4.66
CA GLY A 88 4.55 9.51 3.49
C GLY A 88 4.11 10.60 2.52
N LEU A 89 4.43 10.41 1.24
CA LEU A 89 3.80 11.14 0.15
C LEU A 89 2.55 10.36 -0.26
N ALA A 90 1.37 10.92 0.02
CA ALA A 90 0.09 10.24 -0.16
C ALA A 90 -0.68 10.74 -1.38
N PHE A 91 -1.46 9.85 -1.99
CA PHE A 91 -2.47 10.21 -2.98
C PHE A 91 -3.71 10.72 -2.25
N VAL A 92 -3.97 12.02 -2.35
CA VAL A 92 -5.03 12.70 -1.60
C VAL A 92 -6.36 12.71 -2.36
N LYS A 93 -7.41 12.25 -1.68
CA LYS A 93 -8.82 12.35 -2.09
C LYS A 93 -9.46 13.69 -1.72
N ALA A 94 -8.97 14.40 -0.71
CA ALA A 94 -9.52 15.68 -0.27
C ALA A 94 -9.20 16.86 -1.21
N LYS A 95 -10.14 17.82 -1.31
CA LYS A 95 -10.09 19.02 -2.16
C LYS A 95 -8.90 19.95 -1.94
N LYS A 96 -8.52 20.18 -0.69
CA LYS A 96 -7.46 21.12 -0.31
C LYS A 96 -6.91 20.66 1.02
N VAL A 97 -5.63 20.35 1.04
CA VAL A 97 -4.93 20.00 2.27
C VAL A 97 -4.05 21.16 2.65
N GLU A 98 -4.31 21.75 3.80
CA GLU A 98 -3.48 22.82 4.34
C GLU A 98 -2.34 22.25 5.18
N LYS A 99 -1.20 22.94 5.21
CA LYS A 99 -0.07 22.49 6.03
C LYS A 99 -0.49 22.41 7.49
N GLY A 100 -0.23 21.26 8.11
CA GLY A 100 -0.61 20.99 9.51
C GLY A 100 -2.04 20.46 9.68
N GLN A 101 -2.83 20.35 8.61
CA GLN A 101 -4.12 19.68 8.65
C GLN A 101 -3.94 18.19 8.94
N THR A 102 -4.72 17.67 9.89
CA THR A 102 -4.80 16.24 10.12
C THR A 102 -5.62 15.59 9.01
N LEU A 103 -5.07 14.55 8.38
CA LEU A 103 -5.76 13.72 7.41
C LEU A 103 -6.25 12.42 8.05
N ARG A 104 -7.38 11.94 7.56
CA ARG A 104 -7.98 10.65 7.89
C ARG A 104 -7.73 9.68 6.75
N LYS A 105 -8.02 8.41 7.02
CA LYS A 105 -7.92 7.33 6.02
C LYS A 105 -8.80 7.58 4.79
N ASP A 106 -9.97 8.20 4.97
CA ASP A 106 -10.88 8.56 3.88
C ASP A 106 -10.33 9.71 3.00
N ASP A 107 -9.38 10.50 3.50
CA ASP A 107 -8.80 11.62 2.76
C ASP A 107 -7.69 11.19 1.81
N ILE A 108 -7.27 9.92 1.82
CA ILE A 108 -6.18 9.38 0.99
C ILE A 108 -6.55 8.01 0.40
N SER A 109 -5.93 7.66 -0.73
CA SER A 109 -6.14 6.35 -1.39
C SER A 109 -4.93 5.43 -1.37
N GLY A 110 -3.80 5.92 -0.86
CA GLY A 110 -2.52 5.22 -0.90
C GLY A 110 -1.35 6.17 -0.67
N PHE A 111 -0.17 5.60 -0.71
CA PHE A 111 1.12 6.27 -0.63
C PHE A 111 1.87 6.05 -1.93
N GLU A 112 2.29 7.16 -2.55
CA GLU A 112 3.24 7.12 -3.66
C GLU A 112 4.62 6.68 -3.16
N ARG A 113 5.02 7.19 -2.00
CA ARG A 113 6.37 7.05 -1.46
C ARG A 113 6.37 7.08 0.06
N ILE A 114 7.27 6.29 0.66
CA ILE A 114 7.59 6.36 2.09
C ILE A 114 9.06 6.70 2.25
N GLN A 115 9.32 7.82 2.90
CA GLN A 115 10.64 8.33 3.21
C GLN A 115 10.95 8.10 4.69
N LEU A 116 12.20 7.74 4.94
CA LEU A 116 12.70 7.40 6.26
C LEU A 116 13.72 8.45 6.65
N SER A 117 13.42 9.24 7.68
CA SER A 117 14.22 10.41 8.05
C SER A 117 15.68 10.05 8.30
N GLY A 118 16.59 10.72 7.60
CA GLY A 118 18.03 10.50 7.72
C GLY A 118 18.54 9.18 7.13
N ILE A 119 17.72 8.47 6.36
CA ILE A 119 18.10 7.23 5.67
C ILE A 119 18.08 7.48 4.16
N GLU A 120 19.20 7.13 3.52
CA GLU A 120 19.33 7.14 2.06
C GLU A 120 19.64 5.72 1.60
N PHE A 121 18.83 5.21 0.68
CA PHE A 121 19.03 3.89 0.09
C PHE A 121 19.96 4.02 -1.11
N SER A 122 21.23 3.65 -0.92
CA SER A 122 22.21 3.63 -2.00
C SER A 122 22.01 2.41 -2.91
N GLU A 123 22.20 2.59 -4.21
CA GLU A 123 22.11 1.51 -5.21
C GLU A 123 23.12 0.37 -4.99
N ASP A 124 24.23 0.67 -4.30
CA ASP A 124 25.34 -0.26 -4.03
C ASP A 124 25.25 -0.94 -2.64
N GLN A 125 24.19 -0.67 -1.88
CA GLN A 125 23.98 -1.23 -0.56
C GLN A 125 22.79 -2.17 -0.54
N ALA A 126 22.97 -3.35 0.01
CA ALA A 126 21.86 -4.21 0.33
C ALA A 126 21.06 -3.65 1.50
N TYR A 127 19.77 -4.00 1.57
CA TYR A 127 18.94 -3.54 2.67
C TYR A 127 17.91 -4.57 3.12
N LEU A 128 17.44 -4.37 4.35
CA LEU A 128 16.12 -4.80 4.78
C LEU A 128 15.38 -3.67 5.48
N CYS A 129 14.07 -3.72 5.44
CA CYS A 129 13.17 -2.79 6.09
C CYS A 129 11.99 -3.56 6.71
N ILE A 130 11.74 -3.32 8.00
CA ILE A 130 10.52 -3.72 8.69
C ILE A 130 9.71 -2.45 8.96
N LEU A 131 8.47 -2.42 8.48
CA LEU A 131 7.52 -1.34 8.76
C LEU A 131 6.27 -1.94 9.40
N SER A 132 5.92 -1.49 10.60
CA SER A 132 4.70 -1.91 11.30
C SER A 132 3.58 -0.88 11.12
N LEU A 133 2.37 -1.38 10.86
CA LEU A 133 1.14 -0.61 10.83
C LEU A 133 0.10 -1.29 11.73
N GLY A 134 0.02 -0.82 12.98
CA GLY A 134 -0.77 -1.51 14.00
C GLY A 134 -0.22 -2.92 14.25
N TRP A 135 -1.05 -3.94 14.00
CA TRP A 135 -0.68 -5.36 14.14
C TRP A 135 -0.06 -5.95 12.87
N ASP A 136 -0.18 -5.25 11.74
CA ASP A 136 0.39 -5.69 10.48
C ASP A 136 1.85 -5.24 10.36
N LYS A 137 2.68 -6.07 9.73
CA LYS A 137 4.07 -5.73 9.40
C LYS A 137 4.35 -6.04 7.95
N ALA A 138 5.17 -5.20 7.32
CA ALA A 138 5.85 -5.50 6.07
C ALA A 138 7.33 -5.76 6.37
N TYR A 139 7.88 -6.79 5.75
CA TYR A 139 9.31 -7.07 5.70
C TYR A 139 9.74 -7.07 4.25
N ILE A 140 10.61 -6.13 3.88
CA ILE A 140 11.06 -5.88 2.50
C ILE A 140 12.58 -5.94 2.52
N PHE A 141 13.18 -6.62 1.54
CA PHE A 141 14.63 -6.78 1.49
C PHE A 141 15.14 -6.90 0.06
N ASP A 142 16.40 -6.51 -0.12
CA ASP A 142 17.18 -6.75 -1.32
C ASP A 142 18.65 -6.93 -0.95
N PHE A 143 19.15 -8.16 -1.09
CA PHE A 143 20.54 -8.50 -0.82
C PHE A 143 21.38 -8.59 -2.10
N SER A 144 20.80 -8.26 -3.27
CA SER A 144 21.49 -8.40 -4.55
C SER A 144 22.79 -7.62 -4.65
N PRO A 145 22.96 -6.44 -4.01
CA PRO A 145 24.25 -5.74 -4.02
C PRO A 145 25.41 -6.45 -3.30
N LEU A 146 25.13 -7.52 -2.53
CA LEU A 146 26.17 -8.33 -1.87
C LEU A 146 26.70 -9.46 -2.76
N ASP A 147 26.11 -9.68 -3.95
CA ASP A 147 26.60 -10.64 -4.92
C ASP A 147 27.90 -10.15 -5.57
N ASP A 148 29.02 -10.79 -5.22
CA ASP A 148 30.35 -10.44 -5.67
C ASP A 148 30.68 -10.93 -7.08
N GLN A 149 29.84 -11.79 -7.66
CA GLN A 149 30.04 -12.31 -9.02
C GLN A 149 29.37 -11.43 -10.07
N LEU A 150 28.22 -10.85 -9.72
CA LEU A 150 27.36 -10.14 -10.67
C LEU A 150 27.32 -8.63 -10.47
N ASP A 151 27.99 -8.09 -9.44
CA ASP A 151 28.09 -6.66 -9.12
C ASP A 151 26.74 -5.90 -9.26
N ARG A 152 25.67 -6.56 -8.81
CA ARG A 152 24.30 -6.06 -9.01
C ARG A 152 24.06 -4.80 -8.19
N LYS A 153 23.18 -3.95 -8.70
CA LYS A 153 22.74 -2.71 -8.05
C LYS A 153 21.23 -2.72 -7.89
N ILE A 154 20.73 -1.92 -6.95
CA ILE A 154 19.29 -1.65 -6.84
C ILE A 154 18.89 -0.70 -7.99
N GLU A 155 18.05 -1.19 -8.90
CA GLU A 155 17.63 -0.47 -10.11
C GLU A 155 16.23 0.18 -9.98
N TYR A 156 15.69 0.22 -8.77
CA TYR A 156 14.35 0.74 -8.50
C TYR A 156 14.34 1.74 -7.35
N ASP A 157 13.27 2.53 -7.30
CA ASP A 157 13.03 3.49 -6.23
C ASP A 157 12.50 2.78 -4.98
N VAL A 158 13.40 2.55 -4.01
CA VAL A 158 13.09 1.85 -2.76
C VAL A 158 11.96 2.57 -2.01
N GLU A 159 11.95 3.90 -1.96
CA GLU A 159 10.93 4.65 -1.23
C GLU A 159 9.54 4.49 -1.87
N LYS A 160 9.46 4.39 -3.21
CA LYS A 160 8.20 4.05 -3.91
C LYS A 160 7.76 2.59 -3.67
N LEU A 161 8.72 1.67 -3.59
CA LEU A 161 8.43 0.28 -3.22
C LEU A 161 7.85 0.21 -1.80
N LEU A 162 8.46 0.91 -0.83
CA LEU A 162 7.94 1.03 0.54
C LEU A 162 6.52 1.64 0.54
N GLY A 163 6.27 2.67 -0.28
CA GLY A 163 4.94 3.27 -0.45
C GLY A 163 3.89 2.29 -0.95
N SER A 164 4.25 1.45 -1.92
CA SER A 164 3.35 0.42 -2.46
C SER A 164 2.97 -0.61 -1.38
N TYR A 165 3.93 -1.11 -0.61
CA TYR A 165 3.65 -2.06 0.48
C TYR A 165 2.87 -1.43 1.64
N LEU A 166 3.21 -0.19 2.04
CA LEU A 166 2.46 0.46 3.11
C LEU A 166 1.02 0.81 2.68
N SER A 167 0.80 1.10 1.40
CA SER A 167 -0.54 1.22 0.82
C SER A 167 -1.31 -0.09 0.91
N TYR A 168 -0.68 -1.19 0.51
CA TYR A 168 -1.27 -2.52 0.59
C TYR A 168 -1.72 -2.87 2.01
N LEU A 169 -0.86 -2.61 3.01
CA LEU A 169 -1.21 -2.82 4.42
C LEU A 169 -2.33 -1.87 4.87
N SER A 170 -2.21 -0.58 4.56
CA SER A 170 -3.16 0.44 5.03
C SER A 170 -4.55 0.25 4.46
N PHE A 171 -4.66 -0.11 3.19
CA PHE A 171 -5.93 -0.24 2.47
C PHE A 171 -6.28 -1.70 2.19
N GLY A 172 -5.87 -2.58 3.11
CA GLY A 172 -6.04 -4.01 2.98
C GLY A 172 -7.47 -4.45 2.68
N SER A 173 -8.51 -3.83 3.25
CA SER A 173 -9.90 -4.21 2.96
C SER A 173 -10.27 -4.11 1.47
N ILE A 174 -9.57 -3.26 0.71
CA ILE A 174 -9.74 -3.08 -0.74
C ILE A 174 -8.79 -4.00 -1.51
N HIS A 175 -7.51 -4.05 -1.12
CA HIS A 175 -6.51 -4.88 -1.81
C HIS A 175 -6.69 -6.38 -1.58
N LYS A 176 -7.38 -6.77 -0.50
CA LYS A 176 -7.53 -8.15 -0.02
C LYS A 176 -8.96 -8.67 -0.22
N ILE A 177 -9.70 -8.13 -1.19
CA ILE A 177 -10.99 -8.68 -1.57
C ILE A 177 -10.73 -10.03 -2.24
N SER A 178 -11.26 -11.12 -1.66
CA SER A 178 -11.13 -12.45 -2.25
C SER A 178 -11.89 -12.52 -3.57
N ALA A 179 -11.47 -13.41 -4.48
CA ALA A 179 -12.19 -13.63 -5.74
C ALA A 179 -13.68 -13.93 -5.51
N SER A 180 -14.01 -14.74 -4.49
CA SER A 180 -15.40 -15.04 -4.12
C SER A 180 -16.18 -13.82 -3.63
N ALA A 181 -15.56 -12.92 -2.87
CA ALA A 181 -16.21 -11.70 -2.41
C ALA A 181 -16.39 -10.73 -3.58
N TRP A 182 -15.41 -10.64 -4.48
CA TRP A 182 -15.52 -9.86 -5.71
C TRP A 182 -16.65 -10.35 -6.61
N ASP A 183 -16.76 -11.67 -6.80
CA ASP A 183 -17.89 -12.29 -7.52
C ASP A 183 -19.23 -12.01 -6.82
N GLY A 184 -19.24 -11.97 -5.48
CA GLY A 184 -20.41 -11.54 -4.70
C GLY A 184 -20.84 -10.11 -5.00
N ILE A 185 -19.89 -9.17 -5.03
CA ILE A 185 -20.13 -7.76 -5.37
C ILE A 185 -20.69 -7.65 -6.80
N LEU A 186 -20.03 -8.29 -7.77
CA LEU A 186 -20.41 -8.22 -9.17
C LEU A 186 -21.77 -8.87 -9.45
N ARG A 187 -22.10 -10.01 -8.81
CA ARG A 187 -23.39 -10.69 -8.97
C ARG A 187 -24.58 -9.83 -8.51
N GLN A 188 -24.33 -8.90 -7.59
CA GLN A 188 -25.32 -7.93 -7.13
C GLN A 188 -25.27 -6.62 -7.94
N ASN A 189 -24.57 -6.61 -9.08
CA ASN A 189 -24.40 -5.46 -9.99
C ASN A 189 -23.69 -4.25 -9.37
N TRP A 190 -22.86 -4.48 -8.36
CA TRP A 190 -22.07 -3.42 -7.73
C TRP A 190 -20.64 -3.36 -8.26
N PHE A 191 -20.06 -2.15 -8.22
CA PHE A 191 -18.63 -1.92 -8.45
C PHE A 191 -18.17 -0.83 -7.47
N PRO A 192 -17.17 -1.08 -6.60
CA PRO A 192 -16.74 -0.07 -5.63
C PRO A 192 -15.99 1.07 -6.34
N PHE A 193 -16.46 2.30 -6.12
CA PHE A 193 -15.91 3.48 -6.79
C PHE A 193 -14.93 4.25 -5.89
N TYR A 194 -13.99 4.97 -6.52
CA TYR A 194 -13.01 5.82 -5.85
C TYR A 194 -13.63 6.88 -4.91
N ALA A 195 -14.83 7.36 -5.27
CA ALA A 195 -15.59 8.38 -4.55
C ALA A 195 -16.15 7.92 -3.20
N LEU A 196 -16.15 6.62 -2.91
CA LEU A 196 -16.70 6.10 -1.66
C LEU A 196 -15.73 6.28 -0.50
N ASN A 197 -16.29 6.52 0.68
CA ASN A 197 -15.54 6.47 1.92
C ASN A 197 -15.05 5.03 2.15
N PHE A 198 -13.89 4.90 2.78
CA PHE A 198 -13.28 3.62 3.10
C PHE A 198 -14.22 2.74 3.92
N SER A 199 -14.91 3.31 4.91
CA SER A 199 -15.89 2.57 5.72
C SER A 199 -17.06 2.01 4.92
N THR A 200 -17.45 2.67 3.82
CA THR A 200 -18.50 2.21 2.91
C THR A 200 -18.00 1.06 2.07
N VAL A 201 -16.78 1.16 1.54
CA VAL A 201 -16.14 0.04 0.81
C VAL A 201 -15.99 -1.18 1.72
N GLU A 202 -15.56 -1.00 2.98
CA GLU A 202 -15.51 -2.09 3.96
C GLU A 202 -16.87 -2.74 4.19
N SER A 203 -17.93 -1.94 4.26
CA SER A 203 -19.30 -2.44 4.42
C SER A 203 -19.72 -3.28 3.20
N ILE A 204 -19.46 -2.80 1.98
CA ILE A 204 -19.74 -3.53 0.73
C ILE A 204 -19.02 -4.89 0.72
N VAL A 205 -17.73 -4.90 1.05
CA VAL A 205 -16.93 -6.13 1.08
C VAL A 205 -17.43 -7.10 2.15
N SER A 206 -17.83 -6.59 3.32
CA SER A 206 -18.40 -7.40 4.40
C SER A 206 -19.74 -8.04 4.02
N TYR A 207 -20.62 -7.27 3.38
CA TYR A 207 -21.90 -7.75 2.86
C TYR A 207 -21.70 -8.84 1.81
N ALA A 208 -20.78 -8.61 0.86
CA ALA A 208 -20.47 -9.60 -0.17
C ALA A 208 -19.89 -10.91 0.40
N LYS A 209 -19.03 -10.82 1.41
CA LYS A 209 -18.49 -12.01 2.11
C LYS A 209 -19.57 -12.80 2.86
N SER A 210 -20.62 -12.12 3.31
CA SER A 210 -21.71 -12.68 4.10
C SER A 210 -22.92 -13.08 3.25
N ASP A 211 -22.85 -12.89 1.93
CA ASP A 211 -23.96 -13.07 0.98
C ASP A 211 -25.22 -12.24 1.37
N TRP A 212 -24.99 -11.06 1.95
CA TRP A 212 -26.05 -10.10 2.28
C TRP A 212 -26.34 -9.18 1.10
N ASN A 213 -27.53 -8.58 1.10
CA ASN A 213 -27.95 -7.67 0.04
C ASN A 213 -27.26 -6.31 0.16
N ILE A 214 -26.34 -6.01 -0.75
CA ILE A 214 -25.58 -4.75 -0.80
C ILE A 214 -26.51 -3.54 -1.04
N ASP A 215 -27.69 -3.74 -1.64
CA ASP A 215 -28.66 -2.65 -1.85
C ASP A 215 -29.15 -2.04 -0.52
N GLU A 216 -29.01 -2.75 0.60
CA GLU A 216 -29.25 -2.18 1.94
C GLU A 216 -28.31 -1.00 2.26
N LEU A 217 -27.16 -0.94 1.57
CA LEU A 217 -26.17 0.14 1.70
C LEU A 217 -26.40 1.28 0.69
N VAL A 218 -27.41 1.21 -0.19
CA VAL A 218 -27.59 2.16 -1.31
C VAL A 218 -27.62 3.61 -0.86
N ASN A 219 -28.35 3.92 0.22
CA ASN A 219 -28.44 5.28 0.75
C ASN A 219 -27.08 5.81 1.23
N LYS A 220 -26.25 4.95 1.80
CA LYS A 220 -24.89 5.30 2.25
C LYS A 220 -23.97 5.53 1.05
N ILE A 221 -24.04 4.64 0.05
CA ILE A 221 -23.27 4.73 -1.19
C ILE A 221 -23.62 6.01 -1.95
N GLU A 222 -24.92 6.29 -2.10
CA GLU A 222 -25.40 7.51 -2.75
C GLU A 222 -24.94 8.75 -1.99
N SER A 223 -25.09 8.78 -0.67
CA SER A 223 -24.63 9.90 0.15
C SER A 223 -23.14 10.18 -0.04
N ASP A 224 -22.29 9.15 -0.04
CA ASP A 224 -20.85 9.30 -0.27
C ASP A 224 -20.57 9.87 -1.67
N ALA A 225 -21.21 9.32 -2.71
CA ALA A 225 -21.01 9.73 -4.09
C ALA A 225 -21.46 11.18 -4.35
N VAL A 226 -22.65 11.56 -3.85
CA VAL A 226 -23.20 12.92 -3.97
C VAL A 226 -22.29 13.90 -3.24
N PHE A 227 -21.88 13.59 -2.01
CA PHE A 227 -20.97 14.44 -1.25
C PHE A 227 -19.65 14.66 -1.99
N TYR A 228 -19.04 13.59 -2.51
CA TYR A 228 -17.81 13.67 -3.28
C TYR A 228 -17.96 14.57 -4.53
N ILE A 229 -19.04 14.40 -5.29
CA ILE A 229 -19.34 15.21 -6.48
C ILE A 229 -19.49 16.68 -6.10
N GLU A 230 -20.27 16.99 -5.06
CA GLU A 230 -20.52 18.37 -4.63
C GLU A 230 -19.24 19.05 -4.12
N GLU A 231 -18.38 18.33 -3.42
CA GLU A 231 -17.09 18.85 -2.95
C GLU A 231 -16.15 19.20 -4.13
N ARG A 232 -16.10 18.33 -5.14
CA ARG A 232 -15.17 18.41 -6.28
C ARG A 232 -15.63 19.32 -7.40
N LYS A 233 -16.94 19.51 -7.55
CA LYS A 233 -17.54 20.32 -8.61
C LYS A 233 -16.89 21.71 -8.79
N PRO A 234 -16.62 22.53 -7.74
CA PRO A 234 -15.98 23.83 -7.92
C PRO A 234 -14.57 23.76 -8.53
N ILE A 235 -13.84 22.66 -8.30
CA ILE A 235 -12.51 22.46 -8.89
C ILE A 235 -12.64 22.13 -10.37
N TRP A 236 -13.51 21.17 -10.67
CA TRP A 236 -13.75 20.76 -12.06
C TRP A 236 -14.32 21.90 -12.90
N ASP A 237 -15.11 22.79 -12.31
CA ASP A 237 -15.62 24.00 -12.95
C ASP A 237 -14.52 25.03 -13.24
N SER A 238 -13.43 25.02 -12.47
CA SER A 238 -12.26 25.88 -12.69
C SER A 238 -11.20 25.26 -13.60
N ASP A 239 -11.33 23.98 -13.96
CA ASP A 239 -10.39 23.27 -14.83
C ASP A 239 -10.82 23.40 -16.30
N GLU A 240 -9.91 23.84 -17.17
CA GLU A 240 -10.22 24.09 -18.58
C GLU A 240 -10.69 22.83 -19.33
N ASN A 241 -10.21 21.65 -18.94
CA ASN A 241 -10.57 20.39 -19.58
C ASN A 241 -11.86 19.79 -19.02
N LEU A 242 -12.20 20.07 -17.74
CA LEU A 242 -13.35 19.48 -17.07
C LEU A 242 -14.57 20.40 -16.98
N SER A 243 -14.39 21.72 -17.02
CA SER A 243 -15.48 22.70 -16.92
C SER A 243 -16.59 22.51 -17.96
N PRO A 244 -16.33 22.12 -19.23
CA PRO A 244 -17.42 21.87 -20.19
C PRO A 244 -18.31 20.68 -19.80
N PHE A 245 -17.83 19.78 -18.94
CA PHE A 245 -18.55 18.59 -18.50
C PHE A 245 -19.44 18.85 -17.27
N ILE A 246 -19.22 19.95 -16.54
CA ILE A 246 -19.91 20.21 -15.27
C ILE A 246 -21.42 20.36 -15.42
N CYS A 247 -21.88 21.03 -16.47
CA CYS A 247 -23.32 21.19 -16.72
C CYS A 247 -24.02 19.84 -16.96
N PHE A 248 -23.34 18.85 -17.56
CA PHE A 248 -23.87 17.50 -17.72
C PHE A 248 -23.92 16.76 -16.39
N LEU A 249 -22.87 16.90 -15.56
CA LEU A 249 -22.83 16.30 -14.23
C LEU A 249 -23.94 16.86 -13.34
N GLU A 250 -24.18 18.17 -13.37
CA GLU A 250 -25.30 18.80 -12.66
C GLU A 250 -26.66 18.27 -13.14
N ALA A 251 -26.86 18.19 -14.46
CA ALA A 251 -28.09 17.66 -15.03
C ALA A 251 -28.31 16.21 -14.60
N ALA A 252 -27.28 15.37 -14.65
CA ALA A 252 -27.36 13.98 -14.22
C ALA A 252 -27.62 13.85 -12.71
N LEU A 253 -26.97 14.67 -11.88
CA LEU A 253 -27.19 14.68 -10.44
C LEU A 253 -28.62 15.13 -10.09
N SER A 254 -29.14 16.13 -10.81
CA SER A 254 -30.53 16.58 -10.65
C SER A 254 -31.53 15.49 -11.03
N ARG A 255 -31.24 14.69 -12.07
CA ARG A 255 -32.08 13.54 -12.47
C ARG A 255 -31.99 12.42 -11.44
N HIS A 256 -30.79 12.14 -10.93
CA HIS A 256 -30.57 11.15 -9.87
C HIS A 256 -31.38 11.47 -8.62
N LYS A 257 -31.28 12.71 -8.12
CA LYS A 257 -32.03 13.20 -6.94
C LYS A 257 -33.55 13.22 -7.13
N ALA A 258 -34.04 13.02 -8.35
CA ALA A 258 -35.45 12.92 -8.71
C ALA A 258 -35.88 11.48 -9.05
N ASP A 259 -35.07 10.48 -8.67
CA ASP A 259 -35.25 9.06 -8.94
C ASP A 259 -35.29 8.69 -10.44
N ASP A 260 -34.84 9.59 -11.31
CA ASP A 260 -34.74 9.39 -12.76
C ASP A 260 -33.34 8.85 -13.13
N PHE A 261 -33.07 7.63 -12.65
CA PHE A 261 -31.76 6.98 -12.80
C PHE A 261 -31.39 6.72 -14.26
N VAL A 262 -32.36 6.37 -15.11
CA VAL A 262 -32.12 6.11 -16.55
C VAL A 262 -31.62 7.36 -17.25
N SER A 263 -32.27 8.51 -17.03
CA SER A 263 -31.81 9.78 -17.61
C SER A 263 -30.48 10.21 -17.02
N SER A 264 -30.28 10.04 -15.71
CA SER A 264 -29.00 10.32 -15.05
C SER A 264 -27.84 9.56 -15.70
N SER A 265 -27.97 8.24 -15.84
CA SER A 265 -26.96 7.38 -16.47
C SER A 265 -26.75 7.71 -17.94
N SER A 266 -27.83 7.99 -18.69
CA SER A 266 -27.74 8.31 -20.13
C SER A 266 -27.04 9.64 -20.41
N ILE A 267 -27.03 10.57 -19.46
CA ILE A 267 -26.30 11.84 -19.56
C ILE A 267 -24.80 11.62 -19.33
N ILE A 268 -24.44 10.84 -18.31
CA ILE A 268 -23.04 10.65 -17.89
C ILE A 268 -22.30 9.67 -18.81
N TYR A 269 -22.90 8.51 -19.11
CA TYR A 269 -22.19 7.39 -19.72
C TYR A 269 -21.53 7.72 -21.07
N PRO A 270 -22.21 8.35 -22.05
CA PRO A 270 -21.58 8.70 -23.34
C PRO A 270 -20.46 9.73 -23.22
N LYS A 271 -20.48 10.57 -22.18
CA LYS A 271 -19.46 11.58 -21.94
C LYS A 271 -18.20 10.99 -21.30
N ILE A 272 -18.35 9.98 -20.45
CA ILE A 272 -17.21 9.22 -19.92
C ILE A 272 -16.53 8.42 -21.04
N GLU A 273 -17.29 7.75 -21.91
CA GLU A 273 -16.71 7.01 -23.05
C GLU A 273 -15.92 7.92 -24.01
N ALA A 274 -16.36 9.17 -24.19
CA ALA A 274 -15.66 10.14 -25.02
C ALA A 274 -14.34 10.66 -24.41
N LEU A 275 -14.12 10.49 -23.09
CA LEU A 275 -12.87 10.86 -22.41
C LEU A 275 -11.81 9.75 -22.47
N ASN A 276 -12.23 8.51 -22.73
CA ASN A 276 -11.35 7.34 -22.81
C ASN A 276 -10.87 7.03 -24.24
N ASN A 277 -11.26 7.85 -25.22
CA ASN A 277 -10.85 7.78 -26.64
C ASN A 277 -10.08 9.04 -27.03
#